data_AF-A0A087RKV1-F1
#
_entry.id   AF-A0A087RKV1-F1
#
_cell.length_a   1.000
_cell.length_b   1.000
_cell.length_c   1.000
_cell.angle_alpha   90.00
_cell.angle_beta   90.00
_cell.angle_gamma   90.00
#
_symmetry.space_group_name_H-M   'P 1'
#
loop_
_entity.id
_entity.type
_entity.pdbx_description
1 polymer ?
#
loop_
_entity_poly.entity_id
_entity_poly.type
_entity_poly.pdbx_seq_one_letter_code
_entity_poly.pdbx_strand_id
1 'polypeptide(L)'
;KDEEELLMQLDDQKLEQAQHHMVRVLGENDFKLSKIHVVSKAIARAMAVISQYQKENLRKFYKGRKHKSIEQWPKMTHGWRHMQNKHKDSLRPKTINKRNKKLYPTQRFTVGA
;
A
#
# COMPACT_ATOMS: atom_id res chain seq x y z
N LYS A 1 -19.81 7.17 8.41
CA LYS A 1 -19.27 8.49 8.77
C LYS A 1 -18.87 9.14 7.49
N ASP A 2 -19.48 10.28 7.21
CA ASP A 2 -19.15 11.04 6.02
C ASP A 2 -17.75 11.65 6.19
N GLU A 3 -17.07 11.97 5.09
CA GLU A 3 -15.70 12.53 5.14
C GLU A 3 -15.65 13.80 5.99
N GLU A 4 -16.68 14.63 5.88
CA GLU A 4 -16.82 15.88 6.64
C GLU A 4 -16.94 15.63 8.14
N GLU A 5 -17.68 14.60 8.55
CA GLU A 5 -17.83 14.22 9.96
C GLU A 5 -16.49 13.79 10.56
N LEU A 6 -15.67 13.06 9.80
CA LEU A 6 -14.34 12.63 10.24
C LEU A 6 -13.36 13.80 10.35
N LEU A 7 -13.46 14.79 9.47
CA LEU A 7 -12.64 16.01 9.53
C LEU A 7 -13.02 16.87 10.72
N MET A 8 -14.31 17.05 10.99
CA MET A 8 -14.79 17.76 12.17
C MET A 8 -14.32 17.08 13.46
N GLN A 9 -14.49 15.76 13.56
CA GLN A 9 -14.00 14.97 14.71
C GLN A 9 -12.48 15.10 14.89
N LEU A 10 -11.72 15.21 13.80
CA LEU A 10 -10.27 15.36 13.86
C LEU A 10 -9.86 16.74 14.41
N ASP A 11 -10.56 17.80 14.03
CA ASP A 11 -10.26 19.16 14.49
C ASP A 11 -10.65 19.37 15.95
N ASP A 12 -11.78 18.81 16.39
CA ASP A 12 -12.16 18.78 17.82
C ASP A 12 -11.09 18.07 18.67
N GLN A 13 -10.58 16.92 18.21
CA GLN A 13 -9.53 16.17 18.91
C GLN A 13 -8.20 16.92 18.99
N LYS A 14 -7.82 17.67 17.94
CA LYS A 14 -6.60 18.50 17.97
C LYS A 14 -6.72 19.64 18.98
N LEU A 15 -7.89 20.27 19.05
CA LEU A 15 -8.16 21.34 20.02
C LEU A 15 -8.08 20.80 21.45
N GLU A 16 -8.68 19.64 21.70
CA GLU A 16 -8.58 18.95 22.99
C GLU A 16 -7.12 18.60 23.35
N GLN A 17 -6.35 18.10 22.37
CA GLN A 17 -4.93 17.78 22.57
C GLN A 17 -4.10 19.03 22.95
N ALA A 18 -4.34 20.17 22.29
CA ALA A 18 -3.65 21.42 22.59
C ALA A 18 -3.92 21.90 24.01
N GLN A 19 -5.19 21.80 24.46
CA GLN A 19 -5.57 22.12 25.84
C GLN A 19 -4.83 21.23 26.86
N HIS A 20 -4.74 19.92 26.61
CA HIS A 20 -4.02 19.00 27.51
C HIS A 20 -2.50 19.25 27.55
N HIS A 21 -1.89 19.68 26.43
CA HIS A 21 -0.47 20.06 26.41
C HIS A 21 -0.18 21.32 27.24
N MET A 22 -1.06 22.33 27.21
CA MET A 22 -0.90 23.51 28.08
C MET A 22 -0.93 23.12 29.56
N VAL A 23 -1.87 22.27 29.97
CA VAL A 23 -1.96 21.76 31.35
C VAL A 23 -0.69 21.01 31.76
N ARG A 24 -0.13 20.20 30.85
CA ARG A 24 1.13 19.48 31.11
C ARG A 24 2.28 20.43 31.43
N VAL A 25 2.36 21.56 30.73
CA VAL A 25 3.42 22.57 30.93
C VAL A 25 3.27 23.25 32.30
N LEU A 26 2.04 23.48 32.75
CA LEU A 26 1.74 24.12 34.03
C LEU A 26 1.86 23.16 35.23
N GLY A 27 1.85 21.84 35.02
CA GLY A 27 2.08 20.85 36.07
C GLY A 27 0.91 20.61 37.02
N GLU A 28 -0.30 21.05 36.67
CA GLU A 28 -1.41 21.18 37.62
C GLU A 28 -2.33 19.94 37.75
N ASN A 29 -2.15 18.83 37.01
CA ASN A 29 -3.04 17.66 37.15
C ASN A 29 -2.58 16.35 36.46
N ASP A 30 -2.50 15.24 37.20
CA ASP A 30 -2.10 13.91 36.68
C ASP A 30 -3.17 13.22 35.83
N PHE A 31 -4.46 13.38 36.16
CA PHE A 31 -5.54 12.70 35.41
C PHE A 31 -5.64 13.17 33.95
N LYS A 32 -5.33 14.45 33.69
CA LYS A 32 -5.34 15.04 32.33
C LYS A 32 -4.16 14.56 31.47
N LEU A 33 -3.03 14.19 32.09
CA LEU A 33 -1.86 13.66 31.39
C LEU A 33 -2.13 12.27 30.79
N SER A 34 -2.89 11.43 31.49
CA SER A 34 -3.24 10.09 31.01
C SER A 34 -4.04 10.11 29.69
N LYS A 35 -4.83 11.17 29.47
CA LYS A 35 -5.66 11.36 28.27
C LYS A 35 -4.88 11.75 27.02
N ILE A 36 -3.70 12.36 27.14
CA ILE A 36 -2.86 12.78 26.00
C ILE A 36 -2.57 11.59 25.06
N HIS A 37 -2.23 10.44 25.63
CA HIS A 37 -1.94 9.22 24.86
C HIS A 37 -3.17 8.68 24.13
N VAL A 38 -4.32 8.71 24.81
CA VAL A 38 -5.59 8.23 24.26
C VAL A 38 -6.01 9.10 23.08
N VAL A 39 -5.95 10.43 23.24
CA VAL A 39 -6.28 11.42 22.20
C VAL A 39 -5.31 11.31 21.01
N SER A 40 -4.01 11.18 21.26
CA SER A 40 -3.01 11.01 20.19
C SER A 40 -3.25 9.75 19.35
N LYS A 41 -3.60 8.63 20.02
CA LYS A 41 -4.00 7.40 19.32
C LYS A 41 -5.32 7.56 18.56
N ALA A 42 -6.28 8.33 19.07
CA ALA A 42 -7.54 8.60 18.39
C ALA A 42 -7.32 9.40 17.10
N ILE A 43 -6.51 10.46 17.15
CA ILE A 43 -6.10 11.28 16.00
C ILE A 43 -5.40 10.41 14.96
N ALA A 44 -4.43 9.60 15.38
CA ALA A 44 -3.70 8.71 14.48
C ALA A 44 -4.63 7.71 13.77
N ARG A 45 -5.62 7.16 14.48
CA ARG A 45 -6.64 6.28 13.90
C ARG A 45 -7.53 7.01 12.89
N ALA A 46 -8.01 8.22 13.23
CA ALA A 46 -8.85 9.01 12.33
C ALA A 46 -8.10 9.38 11.04
N MET A 47 -6.84 9.85 11.14
CA MET A 47 -5.99 10.14 9.99
C MET A 47 -5.72 8.89 9.14
N ALA A 48 -5.54 7.72 9.77
CA ALA A 48 -5.35 6.47 9.04
C ALA A 48 -6.58 6.09 8.21
N VAL A 49 -7.78 6.23 8.77
CA VAL A 49 -9.06 5.96 8.05
C VAL A 49 -9.22 6.92 6.87
N ILE A 50 -8.99 8.22 7.08
CA ILE A 50 -9.06 9.23 5.99
C ILE A 50 -8.06 8.89 4.88
N SER A 51 -6.81 8.58 5.24
CA SER A 51 -5.78 8.21 4.26
C SER A 51 -6.11 6.92 3.50
N GLN A 52 -6.71 5.93 4.17
CA GLN A 52 -7.16 4.69 3.52
C GLN A 52 -8.24 4.98 2.48
N TYR A 53 -9.26 5.77 2.83
CA TYR A 53 -10.36 6.11 1.94
C TYR A 53 -9.88 6.92 0.73
N GLN A 54 -9.04 7.93 0.94
CA GLN A 54 -8.42 8.71 -0.14
C GLN A 54 -7.61 7.83 -1.10
N LYS A 55 -6.79 6.92 -0.56
CA LYS A 55 -6.00 5.98 -1.37
C LYS A 55 -6.88 5.03 -2.16
N GLU A 56 -7.97 4.54 -1.56
CA GLU A 56 -8.91 3.65 -2.25
C GLU A 56 -9.61 4.37 -3.41
N ASN A 57 -10.05 5.61 -3.20
CA ASN A 57 -10.66 6.44 -4.24
C ASN A 57 -9.69 6.72 -5.40
N LEU A 58 -8.43 7.01 -5.09
CA LEU A 58 -7.38 7.14 -6.10
C LEU A 58 -7.14 5.84 -6.87
N ARG A 59 -7.14 4.68 -6.20
CA ARG A 59 -7.02 3.37 -6.86
C ARG A 59 -8.17 3.09 -7.80
N LYS A 60 -9.41 3.44 -7.41
CA LYS A 60 -10.61 3.34 -8.25
C LYS A 60 -10.49 4.25 -9.48
N PHE A 61 -10.09 5.51 -9.29
CA PHE A 61 -9.94 6.49 -10.37
C PHE A 61 -8.87 6.10 -11.41
N TYR A 62 -7.73 5.56 -10.96
CA TYR A 62 -6.64 5.11 -11.83
C TYR A 62 -6.76 3.65 -12.28
N LYS A 63 -7.86 2.95 -11.98
CA LYS A 63 -8.07 1.56 -12.42
C LYS A 63 -8.10 1.52 -13.95
N GLY A 64 -7.32 0.62 -14.55
CA GLY A 64 -7.21 0.47 -16.01
C GLY A 64 -6.38 1.53 -16.74
N ARG A 65 -6.00 2.65 -16.09
CA ARG A 65 -5.12 3.66 -16.71
C ARG A 65 -3.67 3.17 -16.73
N LYS A 66 -2.98 3.38 -17.85
CA LYS A 66 -1.55 3.04 -18.02
C LYS A 66 -0.64 3.90 -17.15
N HIS A 67 -0.92 5.20 -17.09
CA HIS A 67 -0.11 6.17 -16.35
C HIS A 67 -0.77 6.45 -15.00
N LYS A 68 -0.07 6.09 -13.93
CA LYS A 68 -0.47 6.31 -12.54
C LYS A 68 0.67 7.02 -11.82
N SER A 69 0.37 7.77 -10.77
CA SER A 69 1.40 8.33 -9.90
C SER A 69 2.24 7.23 -9.26
N ILE A 70 3.49 7.55 -8.90
CA ILE A 70 4.44 6.60 -8.32
C ILE A 70 3.95 5.98 -7.01
N GLU A 71 3.11 6.71 -6.25
CA GLU A 71 2.53 6.22 -4.99
C GLU A 71 1.53 5.07 -5.21
N GLN A 72 0.85 5.06 -6.36
CA GLN A 72 -0.12 4.01 -6.71
C GLN A 72 0.54 2.78 -7.34
N TRP A 73 1.86 2.80 -7.56
CA TRP A 73 2.57 1.65 -8.07
C TRP A 73 2.75 0.57 -6.99
N PRO A 74 2.76 -0.72 -7.38
CA PRO A 74 3.14 -1.78 -6.48
C PRO A 74 4.53 -1.52 -5.87
N LYS A 75 4.65 -1.70 -4.56
CA LYS A 75 5.94 -1.59 -3.87
C LYS A 75 6.74 -2.87 -4.12
N MET A 76 7.73 -2.79 -5.01
CA MET A 76 8.56 -3.91 -5.43
C MET A 76 10.02 -3.50 -5.41
N THR A 77 10.92 -4.48 -5.35
CA THR A 77 12.36 -4.21 -5.42
C THR A 77 12.73 -3.65 -6.79
N HIS A 78 13.79 -2.86 -6.85
CA HIS A 78 14.29 -2.30 -8.11
C HIS A 78 14.53 -3.39 -9.16
N GLY A 79 15.23 -4.47 -8.79
CA GLY A 79 15.48 -5.60 -9.70
C GLY A 79 14.20 -6.21 -10.29
N TRP A 80 13.15 -6.36 -9.49
CA TRP A 80 11.88 -6.91 -9.97
C TRP A 80 11.15 -5.97 -10.94
N ARG A 81 11.24 -4.64 -10.75
CA ARG A 81 10.67 -3.65 -11.67
C ARG A 81 11.36 -3.65 -13.05
N HIS A 82 12.66 -3.94 -13.09
CA HIS A 82 13.44 -3.99 -14.31
C HIS A 82 13.51 -5.39 -14.95
N MET A 83 13.02 -6.41 -14.26
CA MET A 83 12.92 -7.76 -14.79
C MET A 83 11.97 -7.79 -15.99
N GLN A 84 12.29 -8.62 -16.97
CA GLN A 84 11.41 -8.81 -18.13
C GLN A 84 10.08 -9.46 -17.70
N ASN A 85 9.01 -9.11 -18.42
CA ASN A 85 7.72 -9.74 -18.20
C ASN A 85 7.79 -11.21 -18.64
N LYS A 86 7.16 -12.12 -17.90
CA LYS A 86 7.06 -13.55 -18.24
C LYS A 86 6.66 -13.82 -19.70
N HIS A 87 5.78 -12.99 -20.25
CA HIS A 87 5.40 -13.09 -21.66
C HIS A 87 6.61 -12.91 -22.56
N LYS A 88 7.41 -11.85 -22.35
CA LYS A 88 8.64 -11.58 -23.12
C LYS A 88 9.68 -12.69 -22.93
N ASP A 89 9.89 -13.16 -21.70
CA ASP A 89 10.80 -14.28 -21.42
C ASP A 89 10.37 -15.57 -22.13
N SER A 90 9.07 -15.78 -22.30
CA SER A 90 8.52 -16.97 -22.97
C SER A 90 8.53 -16.89 -24.50
N LEU A 91 8.79 -15.70 -25.08
CA LEU A 91 8.85 -15.53 -26.53
C LEU A 91 10.07 -16.29 -27.06
N ARG A 92 9.82 -17.36 -27.80
CA ARG A 92 10.84 -18.06 -28.59
C ARG A 92 10.58 -17.84 -30.08
N PRO A 93 11.62 -17.78 -30.93
CA PRO A 93 11.45 -17.65 -32.36
C PRO A 93 10.55 -18.78 -32.91
N LYS A 94 9.71 -18.43 -33.89
CA LYS A 94 8.67 -19.33 -34.44
C LYS A 94 9.24 -20.67 -34.93
N THR A 95 10.46 -20.65 -35.47
CA THR A 95 11.21 -21.81 -35.97
C THR A 95 11.50 -22.83 -34.86
N ILE A 96 11.99 -22.38 -33.70
CA ILE A 96 12.34 -23.24 -32.56
C ILE A 96 11.07 -23.74 -31.84
N ASN A 97 10.04 -22.89 -31.72
CA ASN A 97 8.90 -23.16 -30.83
C ASN A 97 7.90 -24.20 -31.38
N LYS A 98 7.70 -24.27 -32.71
CA LYS A 98 6.69 -25.17 -33.31
C LYS A 98 7.30 -26.41 -33.97
N ARG A 99 8.39 -26.26 -34.71
CA ARG A 99 8.99 -27.37 -35.46
C ARG A 99 9.79 -28.29 -34.54
N ASN A 100 10.75 -27.75 -33.80
CA ASN A 100 11.64 -28.59 -32.99
C ASN A 100 10.95 -29.19 -31.77
N LYS A 101 10.02 -28.48 -31.11
CA LYS A 101 9.26 -29.06 -29.98
C LYS A 101 8.33 -30.21 -30.38
N LYS A 102 7.76 -30.17 -31.59
CA LYS A 102 6.90 -31.24 -32.11
C LYS A 102 7.73 -32.41 -32.63
N LEU A 103 8.83 -32.11 -33.32
CA LEU A 103 9.67 -33.11 -33.98
C LEU A 103 10.61 -33.81 -32.98
N TYR A 104 11.07 -33.10 -31.95
CA TYR A 104 12.02 -33.59 -30.95
C TYR A 104 11.56 -33.22 -29.53
N PRO A 105 10.51 -33.87 -29.01
CA PRO A 105 10.14 -33.68 -27.61
C PRO A 105 11.24 -34.25 -26.70
N THR A 106 11.52 -33.54 -25.60
CA THR A 106 12.45 -34.05 -24.58
C THR A 106 11.84 -35.29 -23.94
N GLN A 107 12.40 -36.46 -24.22
CA GLN A 107 11.97 -37.72 -23.62
C GLN A 107 12.73 -37.98 -22.33
N ARG A 108 12.04 -38.53 -21.34
CA ARG A 108 12.68 -39.03 -20.12
C ARG A 108 13.07 -40.48 -20.37
N PHE A 109 14.34 -40.81 -20.17
CA PHE A 109 14.84 -42.18 -20.25
C PHE A 109 15.66 -42.51 -19.01
N THR A 110 15.73 -43.79 -18.67
CA THR A 110 16.62 -44.35 -17.66
C THR A 110 17.75 -45.08 -18.37
N VAL A 111 18.98 -44.86 -17.95
CA VAL A 111 20.13 -45.61 -18.45
C VAL A 111 20.22 -46.90 -17.64
N GLY A 112 20.17 -48.05 -18.31
CA GLY A 112 20.34 -49.35 -17.67
C GLY A 112 21.76 -49.50 -17.14
N ALA A 113 21.89 -50.18 -15.99
CA ALA A 113 23.17 -50.47 -15.34
C ALA A 113 24.07 -51.39 -16.18
#